data_AF-A0A924UUA5-F1
#
_entry.id   AF-A0A924UUA5-F1
#
_cell.length_a   1.000
_cell.length_b   1.000
_cell.length_c   1.000
_cell.angle_alpha   90.00
_cell.angle_beta   90.00
_cell.angle_gamma   90.00
#
_symmetry.space_group_name_H-M   'P 1'
#
loop_
_entity.id
_entity.type
_entity.pdbx_description
1 polymer ?
#
loop_
_entity_poly.entity_id
_entity_poly.type
_entity_poly.pdbx_seq_one_letter_code
_entity_poly.pdbx_strand_id
1 'polypeptide(L)'
;MKKKSINNDDPSINFKLPKELRDQVVREAAILNSTVSNYLRNHLIEFLSGRLYQKEISFYKSQEFLNTTEFLQLVSWVFAQRRNDKCSSTELQLNSYKHTLKKLEGNVPNHLVFEFDKVLVDLLRFQADLSSSRAFKFGGNSYTNPLFDYHKLEHFLLNEINSDLP
;
A
#
# COMPACT_ATOMS: atom_id res chain seq x y z
N MET A 1 3.59 15.19 -19.25
CA MET A 1 2.89 15.43 -20.53
C MET A 1 2.81 16.93 -20.77
N LYS A 2 3.26 17.43 -21.94
CA LYS A 2 3.13 18.86 -22.28
C LYS A 2 1.65 19.21 -22.44
N LYS A 3 1.17 20.26 -21.77
CA LYS A 3 -0.19 20.82 -21.97
C LYS A 3 -0.34 21.20 -23.45
N LYS A 4 -1.19 20.49 -24.19
CA LYS A 4 -1.60 20.93 -25.53
C LYS A 4 -2.42 22.21 -25.38
N SER A 5 -2.05 23.25 -26.13
CA SER A 5 -2.86 24.45 -26.29
C SER A 5 -4.23 24.06 -26.86
N ILE A 6 -5.30 24.66 -26.34
CA ILE A 6 -6.66 24.48 -26.87
C ILE A 6 -6.65 25.04 -28.30
N ASN A 7 -6.90 24.19 -29.30
CA ASN A 7 -7.16 24.63 -30.67
C ASN A 7 -8.65 24.94 -30.78
N ASN A 8 -9.01 25.99 -31.53
CA ASN A 8 -10.39 26.45 -31.73
C ASN A 8 -11.31 25.44 -32.47
N ASP A 9 -10.79 24.27 -32.82
CA ASP A 9 -11.51 23.19 -33.51
C ASP A 9 -12.16 22.17 -32.56
N ASP A 10 -11.94 22.29 -31.25
CA ASP A 10 -12.57 21.39 -30.27
C ASP A 10 -14.09 21.69 -30.15
N PRO A 11 -14.97 20.67 -30.30
CA PRO A 11 -16.41 20.89 -30.24
C PRO A 11 -16.83 21.34 -28.83
N SER A 12 -17.58 22.44 -28.76
CA SER A 12 -18.17 22.91 -27.51
C SER A 12 -19.41 22.08 -27.16
N ILE A 13 -19.45 21.55 -25.94
CA ILE A 13 -20.59 20.81 -25.40
C ILE A 13 -21.22 21.60 -24.26
N ASN A 14 -22.51 21.94 -24.39
CA ASN A 14 -23.28 22.62 -23.35
C ASN A 14 -24.03 21.60 -22.48
N PHE A 15 -23.66 21.49 -21.21
CA PHE A 15 -24.34 20.65 -20.23
C PHE A 15 -25.46 21.40 -19.51
N LYS A 16 -26.66 20.82 -19.49
CA LYS A 16 -27.72 21.23 -18.57
C LYS A 16 -27.63 20.38 -17.31
N LEU A 17 -27.21 20.99 -16.20
CA LEU A 17 -27.09 20.35 -14.91
C LEU A 17 -28.19 20.81 -13.95
N PRO A 18 -28.73 19.91 -13.12
CA PRO A 18 -29.51 20.28 -11.93
C PRO A 18 -28.76 21.30 -11.08
N LYS A 19 -29.50 22.12 -10.33
CA LYS A 19 -28.91 23.22 -9.55
C LYS A 19 -27.93 22.69 -8.52
N GLU A 20 -28.30 21.62 -7.83
CA GLU A 20 -27.53 20.98 -6.77
C GLU A 20 -26.17 20.51 -7.31
N LEU A 21 -26.17 19.87 -8.48
CA LEU A 21 -24.96 19.36 -9.13
C LEU A 21 -24.08 20.51 -9.62
N ARG A 22 -24.68 21.56 -10.17
CA ARG A 22 -23.94 22.76 -10.59
C ARG A 22 -23.24 23.43 -9.41
N ASP A 23 -23.94 23.59 -8.30
CA ASP A 23 -23.41 24.21 -7.09
C ASP A 23 -22.25 23.38 -6.52
N GLN A 24 -22.34 22.05 -6.58
CA GLN A 24 -21.24 21.16 -6.20
C GLN A 24 -20.02 21.33 -7.12
N VAL A 25 -20.20 21.29 -8.44
CA VAL A 25 -19.12 21.48 -9.41
C VAL A 25 -18.40 22.83 -9.19
N VAL A 26 -19.16 23.89 -8.91
CA VAL A 26 -18.59 25.22 -8.63
C VAL A 26 -17.77 25.22 -7.34
N ARG A 27 -18.26 24.58 -6.27
CA ARG A 27 -17.53 24.46 -5.00
C ARG A 27 -16.22 23.69 -5.18
N GLU A 28 -16.26 22.52 -5.80
CA GLU A 28 -15.06 21.68 -6.03
C GLU A 28 -14.03 22.39 -6.90
N ALA A 29 -14.48 23.07 -7.96
CA ALA A 29 -13.59 23.87 -8.80
C ALA A 29 -12.90 24.99 -8.00
N ALA A 30 -13.62 25.64 -7.08
CA ALA A 30 -13.06 26.67 -6.21
C ALA A 30 -12.02 26.10 -5.22
N ILE A 31 -12.30 24.95 -4.60
CA ILE A 31 -11.37 24.25 -3.69
C ILE A 31 -10.06 23.93 -4.42
N LEU A 32 -10.14 23.48 -5.67
CA LEU A 32 -8.99 23.13 -6.50
C LEU A 32 -8.34 24.34 -7.21
N ASN A 33 -8.79 25.56 -6.91
CA ASN A 33 -8.34 26.79 -7.56
C ASN A 33 -8.33 26.68 -9.10
N SER A 34 -9.43 26.17 -9.66
CA SER A 34 -9.60 25.88 -11.08
C SER A 34 -10.89 26.51 -11.61
N THR A 35 -10.95 26.76 -12.91
CA THR A 35 -12.21 27.17 -13.55
C THR A 35 -13.14 25.97 -13.69
N VAL A 36 -14.46 26.21 -13.66
CA VAL A 36 -15.49 25.17 -13.85
C VAL A 36 -15.22 24.33 -15.10
N SER A 37 -14.87 24.98 -16.22
CA SER A 37 -14.56 24.29 -17.48
C SER A 37 -13.33 23.40 -17.38
N ASN A 38 -12.26 23.86 -16.71
CA ASN A 38 -11.05 23.06 -16.52
C ASN A 38 -11.28 21.90 -15.55
N TYR A 39 -12.01 22.16 -14.47
CA TYR A 39 -12.42 21.12 -13.52
C TYR A 39 -13.20 20.01 -14.23
N LEU A 40 -14.28 20.35 -14.95
CA LEU A 40 -15.09 19.36 -15.67
C LEU A 40 -14.28 18.61 -16.74
N ARG A 41 -13.44 19.32 -17.50
CA ARG A 41 -12.58 18.68 -18.52
C ARG A 41 -11.64 17.66 -17.88
N ASN A 42 -10.93 18.04 -16.81
CA ASN A 42 -10.01 17.14 -16.13
C ASN A 42 -10.76 15.96 -15.50
N HIS A 43 -11.88 16.23 -14.85
CA HIS A 43 -12.73 15.21 -14.22
C HIS A 43 -13.23 14.18 -15.26
N LEU A 44 -13.67 14.63 -16.44
CA LEU A 44 -14.08 13.75 -17.54
C LEU A 44 -12.89 12.97 -18.12
N ILE A 45 -11.71 13.59 -18.25
CA ILE A 45 -10.49 12.90 -18.68
C ILE A 45 -10.11 11.80 -17.68
N GLU A 46 -10.18 12.09 -16.38
CA GLU A 46 -9.88 11.14 -15.31
C GLU A 46 -10.90 10.01 -15.26
N PHE A 47 -12.19 10.33 -15.43
CA PHE A 47 -13.27 9.35 -15.53
C PHE A 47 -13.06 8.38 -16.70
N LEU A 48 -12.87 8.92 -17.92
CA LEU A 48 -12.68 8.11 -19.12
C LEU A 48 -11.38 7.29 -19.09
N SER A 49 -10.33 7.81 -18.45
CA SER A 49 -9.08 7.07 -18.28
C SER A 49 -9.12 6.06 -17.12
N GLY A 50 -10.22 5.98 -16.37
CA GLY A 50 -10.35 5.13 -15.18
C GLY A 50 -9.53 5.58 -13.98
N ARG A 51 -8.91 6.76 -14.04
CA ARG A 51 -8.02 7.30 -13.00
C ARG A 51 -8.77 8.01 -11.88
N LEU A 52 -10.03 8.41 -12.13
CA LEU A 52 -10.81 9.22 -11.20
C LEU A 52 -10.90 8.60 -9.79
N TYR A 53 -11.05 7.28 -9.71
CA TYR A 53 -11.16 6.54 -8.45
C TYR A 53 -9.95 5.65 -8.16
N GLN A 54 -8.83 5.87 -8.85
CA GLN A 54 -7.69 4.96 -8.75
C GLN A 54 -7.08 4.99 -7.35
N LYS A 55 -7.06 6.15 -6.69
CA LYS A 55 -6.55 6.30 -5.32
C LYS A 55 -7.44 5.56 -4.33
N GLU A 56 -8.75 5.73 -4.42
CA GLU A 56 -9.75 5.08 -3.57
C GLU A 56 -9.71 3.57 -3.77
N ILE A 57 -9.64 3.09 -5.01
CA ILE A 57 -9.52 1.65 -5.31
C ILE A 57 -8.22 1.09 -4.73
N SER A 58 -7.09 1.80 -4.89
CA SER A 58 -5.82 1.39 -4.29
C SER A 58 -5.88 1.38 -2.77
N PHE A 59 -6.52 2.38 -2.16
CA PHE A 59 -6.76 2.43 -0.72
C PHE A 59 -7.59 1.23 -0.25
N TYR A 60 -8.76 0.97 -0.86
CA TYR A 60 -9.61 -0.16 -0.50
C TYR A 60 -8.89 -1.51 -0.67
N LYS A 61 -8.12 -1.70 -1.73
CA LYS A 61 -7.31 -2.92 -1.93
C LYS A 61 -6.25 -3.08 -0.84
N SER A 62 -5.56 -2.00 -0.48
CA SER A 62 -4.56 -2.06 0.59
C SER A 62 -5.20 -2.38 1.94
N GLN A 63 -6.34 -1.75 2.27
CA GLN A 63 -7.09 -2.03 3.49
C GLN A 63 -7.63 -3.47 3.53
N GLU A 64 -8.13 -3.98 2.40
CA GLU A 64 -8.56 -5.37 2.29
C GLU A 64 -7.39 -6.32 2.60
N PHE A 65 -6.21 -6.07 2.02
CA PHE A 65 -5.00 -6.86 2.27
C PHE A 65 -4.55 -6.79 3.74
N LEU A 66 -4.47 -5.61 4.33
CA LEU A 66 -4.03 -5.40 5.71
C LEU A 66 -4.94 -6.10 6.74
N ASN A 67 -6.23 -6.24 6.41
CA ASN A 67 -7.21 -6.91 7.26
C ASN A 67 -7.29 -8.42 7.02
N THR A 68 -6.48 -8.98 6.11
CA THR A 68 -6.44 -10.43 5.90
C THR A 68 -5.84 -11.14 7.12
N THR A 69 -6.34 -12.35 7.38
CA THR A 69 -5.82 -13.18 8.47
C THR A 69 -4.34 -13.53 8.23
N GLU A 70 -3.98 -13.73 6.96
CA GLU A 70 -2.63 -14.06 6.52
C GLU A 70 -1.63 -12.95 6.84
N PHE A 71 -2.00 -11.68 6.62
CA PHE A 71 -1.15 -10.54 6.97
C PHE A 71 -1.00 -10.40 8.48
N LEU A 72 -2.11 -10.50 9.23
CA LEU A 72 -2.07 -10.42 10.70
C LEU A 72 -1.25 -11.56 11.33
N GLN A 73 -1.36 -12.77 10.78
CA GLN A 73 -0.54 -13.91 11.18
C GLN A 73 0.95 -13.69 10.90
N LEU A 74 1.29 -13.13 9.73
CA LEU A 74 2.66 -12.76 9.38
C LEU A 74 3.22 -11.73 10.36
N VAL A 75 2.48 -10.65 10.62
CA VAL A 75 2.87 -9.59 11.57
C VAL A 75 3.09 -10.17 12.97
N SER A 76 2.12 -10.94 13.47
CA SER A 76 2.22 -11.60 14.78
C SER A 76 3.45 -12.51 14.86
N TRP A 77 3.73 -13.27 13.80
CA TRP A 77 4.90 -14.12 13.73
C TRP A 77 6.22 -13.33 13.71
N VAL A 78 6.32 -12.25 12.92
CA VAL A 78 7.50 -11.38 12.89
C VAL A 78 7.79 -10.79 14.28
N PHE A 79 6.76 -10.38 15.01
CA PHE A 79 6.91 -9.94 16.41
C PHE A 79 7.28 -11.08 17.37
N ALA A 80 6.74 -12.29 17.17
CA ALA A 80 7.10 -13.44 17.99
C ALA A 80 8.59 -13.80 17.85
N GLN A 81 9.14 -13.71 16.64
CA GLN A 81 10.56 -13.96 16.36
C GLN A 81 11.50 -12.93 17.00
N ARG A 82 10.99 -11.77 17.45
CA ARG A 82 11.76 -10.81 18.25
C ARG A 82 12.16 -11.37 19.63
N ARG A 83 11.34 -12.26 20.19
CA ARG A 83 11.49 -12.78 21.57
C ARG A 83 12.11 -14.16 21.62
N ASN A 84 12.04 -14.92 20.52
CA ASN A 84 12.50 -16.29 20.45
C ASN A 84 13.11 -16.53 19.09
N ASP A 85 14.37 -16.96 19.06
CA ASP A 85 15.13 -17.25 17.84
C ASP A 85 14.78 -18.64 17.27
N LYS A 86 14.09 -19.48 18.06
CA LYS A 86 13.64 -20.81 17.65
C LYS A 86 12.35 -20.73 16.84
N CYS A 87 12.36 -21.38 15.68
CA CYS A 87 11.18 -21.56 14.86
C CYS A 87 10.20 -22.54 15.52
N SER A 88 9.03 -22.05 15.93
CA SER A 88 7.89 -22.87 16.34
C SER A 88 6.87 -23.10 15.21
N SER A 89 7.11 -22.52 14.03
CA SER A 89 6.18 -22.55 12.91
C SER A 89 6.34 -23.81 12.08
N THR A 90 5.20 -24.34 11.60
CA THR A 90 5.18 -25.47 10.66
C THR A 90 5.61 -25.04 9.26
N GLU A 91 6.03 -25.99 8.43
CA GLU A 91 6.39 -25.71 7.04
C GLU A 91 5.25 -25.07 6.24
N LEU A 92 3.99 -25.48 6.50
CA LEU A 92 2.80 -24.87 5.91
C LEU A 92 2.66 -23.40 6.31
N GLN A 93 2.89 -23.06 7.57
CA GLN A 93 2.88 -21.68 8.03
C GLN A 93 3.99 -20.86 7.37
N LEU A 94 5.21 -21.39 7.29
CA LEU A 94 6.34 -20.72 6.62
C LEU A 94 6.06 -20.46 5.14
N ASN A 95 5.44 -21.41 4.44
CA ASN A 95 5.04 -21.24 3.05
C ASN A 95 3.91 -20.21 2.88
N SER A 96 2.96 -20.16 3.81
CA SER A 96 1.93 -19.12 3.87
C SER A 96 2.57 -17.74 4.05
N TYR A 97 3.47 -17.58 5.03
CA TYR A 97 4.20 -16.33 5.25
C TYR A 97 4.98 -15.88 4.01
N LYS A 98 5.69 -16.80 3.34
CA LYS A 98 6.38 -16.54 2.08
C LYS A 98 5.44 -16.03 0.99
N HIS A 99 4.24 -16.59 0.90
CA HIS A 99 3.24 -16.16 -0.07
C HIS A 99 2.70 -14.75 0.25
N THR A 100 2.42 -14.47 1.52
CA THR A 100 1.99 -13.14 1.99
C THR A 100 3.07 -12.09 1.77
N LEU A 101 4.34 -12.41 2.05
CA LEU A 101 5.49 -11.52 1.84
C LEU A 101 5.61 -11.07 0.38
N LYS A 102 5.41 -11.99 -0.57
CA LYS A 102 5.43 -11.68 -2.01
C LYS A 102 4.31 -10.75 -2.48
N LYS A 103 3.24 -10.59 -1.69
CA LYS A 103 2.10 -9.73 -2.00
C LYS A 103 2.21 -8.34 -1.36
N LEU A 104 3.26 -8.05 -0.59
CA LEU A 104 3.40 -6.77 0.08
C LEU A 104 3.58 -5.60 -0.89
N GLU A 105 4.24 -5.84 -2.03
CA GLU A 105 4.42 -4.83 -3.05
C GLU A 105 3.07 -4.32 -3.57
N GLY A 106 2.87 -3.00 -3.48
CA GLY A 106 1.62 -2.34 -3.86
C GLY A 106 0.50 -2.40 -2.82
N ASN A 107 0.65 -3.15 -1.72
CA ASN A 107 -0.32 -3.21 -0.62
C ASN A 107 0.17 -2.53 0.67
N VAL A 108 1.48 -2.34 0.83
CA VAL A 108 2.08 -1.59 1.95
C VAL A 108 3.09 -0.55 1.44
N PRO A 109 3.41 0.50 2.22
CA PRO A 109 4.44 1.47 1.86
C PRO A 109 5.79 0.83 1.56
N ASN A 110 6.50 1.35 0.56
CA ASN A 110 7.79 0.80 0.09
C ASN A 110 8.82 0.63 1.23
N HIS A 111 8.83 1.56 2.19
CA HIS A 111 9.76 1.49 3.32
C HIS A 111 9.52 0.26 4.20
N LEU A 112 8.29 -0.26 4.27
CA LEU A 112 7.98 -1.53 4.94
C LEU A 112 8.28 -2.73 4.06
N VAL A 113 8.02 -2.65 2.75
CA VAL A 113 8.40 -3.72 1.81
C VAL A 113 9.88 -4.05 1.99
N PHE A 114 10.76 -3.03 2.05
CA PHE A 114 12.18 -3.21 2.30
C PHE A 114 12.51 -3.89 3.65
N GLU A 115 11.72 -3.64 4.70
CA GLU A 115 11.91 -4.33 5.98
C GLU A 115 11.49 -5.81 5.88
N PHE A 116 10.33 -6.08 5.26
CA PHE A 116 9.84 -7.44 5.07
C PHE A 116 10.66 -8.26 4.07
N ASP A 117 11.38 -7.62 3.13
CA ASP A 117 12.34 -8.29 2.27
C ASP A 117 13.48 -8.94 3.07
N LYS A 118 13.90 -8.32 4.18
CA LYS A 118 14.88 -8.92 5.11
C LYS A 118 14.33 -10.22 5.71
N VAL A 119 13.04 -10.21 6.07
CA VAL A 119 12.34 -11.40 6.58
C VAL A 119 12.27 -12.48 5.51
N LEU A 120 11.92 -12.11 4.27
CA LEU A 120 11.85 -13.05 3.15
C LEU A 120 13.20 -13.69 2.83
N VAL A 121 14.27 -12.89 2.75
CA VAL A 121 15.64 -13.39 2.53
C VAL A 121 16.03 -14.37 3.64
N ASP A 122 15.74 -14.01 4.89
CA ASP A 122 16.09 -14.85 6.02
C ASP A 122 15.26 -16.13 6.09
N LEU A 123 13.99 -16.08 5.68
CA LEU A 123 13.11 -17.24 5.50
C LEU A 123 13.63 -18.19 4.42
N LEU A 124 14.06 -17.66 3.27
CA LEU A 124 14.67 -18.46 2.20
C LEU A 124 15.96 -19.12 2.67
N ARG A 125 16.82 -18.39 3.39
CA ARG A 125 18.01 -18.96 4.03
C ARG A 125 17.64 -20.09 4.99
N PHE A 126 16.65 -19.87 5.86
CA PHE A 126 16.21 -20.86 6.84
C PHE A 126 15.68 -22.15 6.18
N GLN A 127 14.98 -22.01 5.05
CA GLN A 127 14.49 -23.16 4.27
C GLN A 127 15.62 -23.92 3.54
N ALA A 128 16.66 -23.22 3.08
CA ALA A 128 17.81 -23.83 2.41
C ALA A 128 18.80 -24.49 3.39
N ASP A 129 18.79 -24.09 4.66
CA ASP A 129 19.68 -24.60 5.70
C ASP A 129 19.17 -25.95 6.25
N LEU A 130 19.99 -26.99 6.07
CA LEU A 130 19.75 -28.36 6.56
C LEU A 130 20.26 -28.59 7.99
N SER A 131 20.89 -27.59 8.61
CA SER A 131 21.44 -27.72 9.96
C SER A 131 20.36 -27.77 11.04
N SER A 132 20.62 -28.51 12.11
CA SER A 132 19.74 -28.67 13.26
C SER A 132 19.69 -27.44 14.18
N SER A 133 20.58 -26.45 13.96
CA SER A 133 20.70 -25.22 14.76
C SER A 133 20.25 -23.96 14.00
N ARG A 134 19.42 -24.13 12.97
CA ARG A 134 18.86 -23.01 12.22
C ARG A 134 17.95 -22.15 13.10
N ALA A 135 18.22 -20.85 13.10
CA ALA A 135 17.45 -19.83 13.80
C ALA A 135 17.24 -18.64 12.87
N PHE A 136 16.16 -17.89 13.07
CA PHE A 136 15.94 -16.63 12.35
C PHE A 136 16.87 -15.54 12.88
N LYS A 137 17.51 -14.83 11.97
CA LYS A 137 18.48 -13.76 12.23
C LYS A 137 17.89 -12.37 12.05
N PHE A 138 16.76 -12.23 11.35
CA PHE A 138 16.14 -10.91 11.12
C PHE A 138 15.62 -10.25 12.41
N GLY A 139 15.23 -11.06 13.41
CA GLY A 139 14.64 -10.58 14.67
C GLY A 139 15.60 -10.45 15.86
N GLY A 140 16.88 -10.81 15.68
CA GLY A 140 17.89 -10.83 16.74
C GLY A 140 18.91 -9.69 16.66
N ASN A 141 20.07 -9.86 17.31
CA ASN A 141 21.24 -8.97 17.15
C ASN A 141 22.24 -9.65 16.21
N SER A 142 22.24 -9.27 14.93
CA SER A 142 23.20 -9.75 13.94
C SER A 142 24.23 -8.65 13.68
N TYR A 143 25.51 -8.99 13.81
CA TYR A 143 26.62 -8.10 13.46
C TYR A 143 26.83 -7.96 11.95
N THR A 144 26.21 -8.84 11.14
CA THR A 144 26.51 -8.97 9.71
C THR A 144 25.32 -8.74 8.79
N ASN A 145 24.09 -8.76 9.29
CA ASN A 145 22.88 -8.54 8.48
C ASN A 145 22.08 -7.35 9.01
N PRO A 146 21.48 -6.53 8.12
CA PRO A 146 20.57 -5.49 8.56
C PRO A 146 19.35 -6.13 9.23
N LEU A 147 19.09 -5.71 10.46
CA LEU A 147 17.98 -6.19 11.28
C LEU A 147 16.65 -5.65 10.77
N PHE A 148 15.56 -6.35 11.10
CA PHE A 148 14.21 -5.85 10.88
C PHE A 148 13.94 -4.67 11.81
N ASP A 149 13.54 -3.54 11.23
CA ASP A 149 13.16 -2.36 12.00
C ASP A 149 11.71 -2.44 12.45
N TYR A 150 11.52 -2.96 13.68
CA TYR A 150 10.20 -3.10 14.30
C TYR A 150 9.49 -1.75 14.49
N HIS A 151 10.23 -0.65 14.68
CA HIS A 151 9.61 0.66 14.91
C HIS A 151 8.85 1.14 13.66
N LYS A 152 9.36 0.85 12.46
CA LYS A 152 8.65 1.18 11.22
C LYS A 152 7.31 0.45 11.11
N LEU A 153 7.29 -0.84 11.44
CA LEU A 153 6.05 -1.63 11.44
C LEU A 153 5.08 -1.16 12.53
N GLU A 154 5.55 -0.92 13.75
CA GLU A 154 4.73 -0.39 14.85
C GLU A 154 4.13 0.98 14.49
N HIS A 155 4.94 1.90 13.96
CA HIS A 155 4.49 3.22 13.53
C HIS A 155 3.41 3.12 12.44
N PHE A 156 3.62 2.27 11.44
CA PHE A 156 2.64 2.05 10.39
C PHE A 156 1.29 1.54 10.93
N LEU A 157 1.33 0.51 11.78
CA LEU A 157 0.12 -0.11 12.34
C LEU A 157 -0.67 0.86 13.24
N LEU A 158 0.02 1.74 13.97
CA LEU A 158 -0.60 2.64 14.94
C LEU A 158 -1.04 3.98 14.34
N ASN A 159 -0.25 4.54 13.42
CA ASN A 159 -0.43 5.93 12.97
C ASN A 159 -0.92 6.03 11.52
N GLU A 160 -0.42 5.20 10.60
CA GLU A 160 -0.73 5.35 9.17
C GLU A 160 -2.06 4.67 8.77
N ILE A 161 -2.52 3.66 9.52
CA ILE A 161 -3.85 3.06 9.30
C ILE A 161 -4.97 4.05 9.67
N ASN A 162 -4.72 4.98 10.60
CA ASN A 162 -5.74 5.88 11.16
C ASN A 162 -5.74 7.29 10.54
N SER A 163 -4.71 7.66 9.76
CA SER A 163 -4.52 9.04 9.28
C SER A 163 -5.34 9.43 8.05
N ASP A 164 -6.03 8.49 7.40
CA ASP A 164 -6.79 8.73 6.15
C ASP A 164 -8.32 8.50 6.31
N LEU A 165 -8.84 8.48 7.53
CA LEU A 165 -10.30 8.61 7.73
C LEU A 165 -10.70 10.08 7.46
N PRO A 166 -11.66 10.34 6.55
CA PRO A 166 -12.16 11.68 6.26
C PRO A 166 -12.84 12.34 7.46
#